data_AF-A0A557QY52-F1
#
_entry.id   AF-A0A557QY52-F1
#
_cell.length_a   1.000
_cell.length_b   1.000
_cell.length_c   1.000
_cell.angle_alpha   90.00
_cell.angle_beta   90.00
_cell.angle_gamma   90.00
#
_symmetry.space_group_name_H-M   'P 1'
#
loop_
_entity.id
_entity.type
_entity.pdbx_description
1 polymer ?
#
loop_
_entity_poly.entity_id
_entity_poly.type
_entity_poly.pdbx_seq_one_letter_code
_entity_poly.pdbx_strand_id
1 'polypeptide(L)'
;MTMKATDLAKSRGLKINNKLGAAANPARFGAASQVVDKREQREQERALGVVPFACKLPIALVKQLQERGAAHEGGLNGLMAELVSQALAEK
;
A
#
# COMPACT_ATOMS: atom_id res chain seq x y z
N MET A 1 -29.05 -47.34 -20.85
CA MET A 1 -29.40 -46.38 -21.92
C MET A 1 -28.12 -45.68 -22.36
N THR A 2 -27.63 -45.99 -23.55
CA THR A 2 -26.48 -45.31 -24.15
C THR A 2 -26.86 -43.85 -24.42
N MET A 3 -26.06 -42.89 -23.95
CA MET A 3 -26.39 -41.48 -24.10
C MET A 3 -26.38 -41.07 -25.57
N LYS A 4 -27.37 -40.30 -25.99
CA LYS A 4 -27.45 -39.76 -27.35
C LYS A 4 -26.30 -38.77 -27.57
N ALA A 5 -25.79 -38.69 -28.79
CA ALA A 5 -24.66 -37.80 -29.12
C ALA A 5 -24.92 -36.32 -28.75
N THR A 6 -26.18 -35.90 -28.81
CA THR A 6 -26.62 -34.56 -28.39
C THR A 6 -26.44 -34.30 -26.90
N ASP A 7 -26.67 -35.30 -26.06
CA ASP A 7 -26.55 -35.18 -24.60
C ASP A 7 -25.07 -35.12 -24.19
N LEU A 8 -24.21 -35.82 -24.92
CA LEU A 8 -22.76 -35.71 -24.77
C LEU A 8 -22.28 -34.30 -25.15
N ALA A 9 -22.79 -33.70 -26.21
CA ALA A 9 -22.45 -32.33 -26.60
C ALA A 9 -22.88 -31.30 -25.53
N LYS A 10 -24.11 -31.43 -25.00
CA LYS A 10 -24.60 -30.59 -23.90
C LYS A 10 -23.76 -30.71 -22.64
N SER A 11 -23.41 -31.94 -22.23
CA SER A 11 -22.59 -32.16 -21.04
C SER A 11 -21.17 -31.59 -21.20
N ARG A 12 -20.61 -31.63 -22.41
CA ARG A 12 -19.32 -31.00 -22.74
C ARG A 12 -19.42 -29.48 -22.65
N GLY A 13 -20.47 -28.87 -23.19
CA GLY A 13 -20.73 -27.43 -23.08
C GLY A 13 -20.83 -26.97 -21.62
N LEU A 14 -21.59 -27.68 -20.79
CA LEU A 14 -21.69 -27.39 -19.35
C LEU A 14 -20.34 -27.49 -18.64
N LYS A 15 -19.52 -28.49 -18.96
CA LYS A 15 -18.18 -28.64 -18.37
C LYS A 15 -17.24 -27.49 -18.75
N ILE A 16 -17.33 -26.97 -19.97
CA ILE A 16 -16.53 -25.82 -20.42
C ILE A 16 -16.96 -24.55 -19.67
N ASN A 17 -18.28 -24.30 -19.58
CA ASN A 17 -18.80 -23.13 -18.87
C ASN A 17 -18.44 -23.15 -17.37
N ASN A 18 -18.55 -24.32 -16.72
CA ASN A 18 -18.16 -24.45 -15.32
C ASN A 18 -16.66 -24.21 -15.11
N LYS A 19 -15.80 -24.65 -16.05
CA LYS A 19 -14.35 -24.37 -15.99
C LYS A 19 -14.04 -22.88 -16.20
N LEU A 20 -14.80 -22.20 -17.05
CA LEU A 20 -14.61 -20.76 -17.29
C LEU A 20 -15.07 -19.92 -16.09
N GLY A 21 -16.20 -20.26 -15.47
CA GLY A 21 -16.70 -19.58 -14.27
C GLY A 21 -15.90 -19.88 -13.00
N ALA A 22 -15.28 -21.07 -12.92
CA ALA A 22 -14.42 -21.47 -11.80
C ALA A 22 -12.94 -21.11 -12.00
N ALA A 23 -12.56 -20.52 -13.14
CA ALA A 23 -11.23 -19.94 -13.31
C ALA A 23 -11.11 -18.78 -12.31
N ALA A 24 -10.46 -19.04 -11.18
CA ALA A 24 -10.24 -18.07 -10.13
C ALA A 24 -9.69 -16.78 -10.74
N ASN A 25 -10.27 -15.64 -10.35
CA ASN A 25 -9.76 -14.33 -10.69
C ASN A 25 -8.24 -14.35 -10.50
N PRO A 26 -7.45 -14.11 -11.57
CA PRO A 26 -6.04 -14.36 -11.48
C PRO A 26 -5.47 -13.43 -10.42
N ALA A 27 -4.64 -13.96 -9.51
CA ALA A 27 -4.14 -13.29 -8.30
C ALA A 27 -3.54 -11.90 -8.53
N ARG A 28 -3.20 -11.57 -9.78
CA ARG A 28 -2.82 -10.24 -10.28
C ARG A 28 -3.89 -9.15 -10.06
N PHE A 29 -5.18 -9.48 -9.96
CA PHE A 29 -6.22 -8.52 -9.55
C PHE A 29 -6.32 -8.47 -8.01
N GLY A 30 -5.37 -7.78 -7.37
CA GLY A 30 -5.41 -7.49 -5.93
C GLY A 30 -4.11 -7.79 -5.15
N ALA A 31 -3.20 -8.61 -5.66
CA ALA A 31 -1.96 -8.98 -4.96
C ALA A 31 -0.78 -8.02 -5.15
N ALA A 32 -1.02 -6.75 -5.46
CA ALA A 32 0.04 -5.75 -5.66
C ALA A 32 0.05 -4.64 -4.59
N SER A 33 -0.66 -4.82 -3.48
CA SER A 33 -0.49 -3.89 -2.38
C SER A 33 -0.86 -4.55 -1.04
N GLN A 34 0.14 -5.04 -0.32
CA GLN A 34 0.14 -4.95 1.15
C GLN A 34 0.20 -3.46 1.52
N VAL A 35 -0.81 -2.69 1.11
CA VAL A 35 -1.08 -1.39 1.71
C VAL A 35 -1.57 -1.75 3.08
N VAL A 36 -0.64 -1.76 4.05
CA VAL A 36 -0.95 -1.66 5.47
C VAL A 36 -2.14 -0.72 5.58
N ASP A 37 -3.22 -1.19 6.20
CA ASP A 37 -4.47 -0.43 6.22
C ASP A 37 -4.14 0.96 6.75
N LYS A 38 -4.40 2.00 5.95
CA LYS A 38 -4.05 3.39 6.29
C LYS A 38 -4.66 3.82 7.63
N ARG A 39 -5.64 3.07 8.14
CA ARG A 39 -6.18 3.18 9.50
C ARG A 39 -5.21 2.66 10.55
N GLU A 40 -4.72 1.44 10.40
CA GLU A 40 -3.76 0.82 11.31
C GLU A 40 -2.46 1.64 11.40
N GLN A 41 -1.98 2.17 10.26
CA GLN A 41 -0.80 3.06 10.25
C GLN A 41 -1.05 4.35 11.05
N ARG A 42 -2.24 4.96 10.92
CA ARG A 42 -2.62 6.16 11.69
C ARG A 42 -2.86 5.87 13.16
N GLU A 43 -3.33 4.68 13.51
CA GLU A 43 -3.47 4.25 14.90
C GLU A 43 -2.11 4.05 15.56
N GLN A 44 -1.15 3.46 14.84
CA GLN A 44 0.25 3.36 15.29
C GLN A 44 0.89 4.74 15.45
N GLU A 45 0.71 5.63 14.48
CA GLU A 45 1.21 7.02 14.58
C GLU A 45 0.58 7.77 15.77
N ARG A 46 -0.72 7.58 16.01
CA ARG A 46 -1.41 8.16 17.17
C ARG A 46 -0.91 7.58 18.48
N ALA A 47 -0.65 6.27 18.55
CA ALA A 47 -0.06 5.63 19.72
C ALA A 47 1.35 6.16 20.01
N LEU A 48 2.10 6.53 18.96
CA LEU A 48 3.41 7.16 19.04
C LEU A 48 3.34 8.69 19.27
N GLY A 49 2.15 9.28 19.35
CA GLY A 49 1.95 10.73 19.53
C GLY A 49 2.34 11.57 18.31
N VAL A 50 2.58 10.95 17.15
CA VAL A 50 2.99 11.64 15.92
C VAL A 50 1.74 12.18 15.23
N VAL A 51 1.75 13.47 14.92
CA VAL A 51 0.66 14.14 14.20
C VAL A 51 1.16 14.56 12.81
N PRO A 52 0.40 14.30 11.73
CA PRO A 52 0.77 14.77 10.40
C PRO A 52 0.68 16.30 10.33
N PHE A 53 1.82 16.96 10.15
CA PHE A 53 1.93 18.41 10.06
C PHE A 53 2.42 18.83 8.67
N ALA A 54 1.54 19.43 7.86
CA ALA A 54 1.84 19.81 6.49
C ALA A 54 2.26 21.29 6.39
N CYS A 55 3.55 21.53 6.18
CA CYS A 55 4.08 22.85 5.82
C CYS A 55 4.47 22.90 4.34
N LYS A 56 4.17 24.03 3.68
CA LYS A 56 4.69 24.29 2.33
C LYS A 56 6.11 24.80 2.45
N LEU A 57 7.06 24.06 1.89
CA LEU A 57 8.48 24.39 1.88
C LEU A 57 8.97 24.61 0.43
N PRO A 58 9.98 25.47 0.21
CA PRO A 58 10.62 25.59 -1.09
C PRO A 58 11.22 24.26 -1.56
N ILE A 59 11.14 23.97 -2.85
CA ILE A 59 11.57 22.67 -3.41
C ILE A 59 13.06 22.37 -3.18
N ALA A 60 13.92 23.40 -3.20
CA ALA A 60 15.34 23.25 -2.93
C ALA A 60 15.61 22.79 -1.49
N LEU A 61 14.83 23.31 -0.53
CA LEU A 61 14.95 22.95 0.88
C LEU A 61 14.46 21.51 1.12
N VAL A 62 13.37 21.11 0.46
CA VAL A 62 12.87 19.72 0.53
C VAL A 62 13.93 18.73 0.04
N LYS A 63 14.64 19.05 -1.06
CA LYS A 63 15.73 18.19 -1.56
C LYS A 63 16.86 18.04 -0.54
N GLN A 64 17.30 19.15 0.04
CA GLN A 64 18.35 19.11 1.07
C GLN A 64 17.93 18.30 2.30
N LEU A 65 16.67 18.43 2.74
CA LEU A 65 16.13 17.65 3.84
C LEU A 65 16.07 16.15 3.50
N GLN A 66 15.70 15.80 2.27
CA GLN A 66 15.68 14.41 1.82
C GLN A 66 17.09 13.81 1.75
N GLU A 67 18.06 14.54 1.19
CA GLU A 67 19.46 14.12 1.11
C GLU A 67 20.05 13.89 2.51
N ARG A 68 19.80 14.81 3.45
CA ARG A 68 20.29 14.67 4.84
C ARG A 68 19.53 13.58 5.61
N GLY A 69 18.22 13.48 5.41
CA GLY A 69 17.36 12.51 6.08
C GLY A 69 17.61 11.07 5.65
N ALA A 70 18.18 10.86 4.45
CA ALA A 70 18.55 9.52 3.97
C ALA A 70 19.64 8.85 4.82
N ALA A 71 20.49 9.64 5.48
CA ALA A 71 21.58 9.16 6.32
C ALA A 71 21.31 9.25 7.83
N HIS A 72 20.10 9.67 8.23
CA HIS A 72 19.77 9.98 9.62
C HIS A 72 19.01 8.85 10.31
N GLU A 73 19.35 8.57 11.58
CA GLU A 73 18.68 7.56 12.41
C GLU A 73 17.26 8.00 12.75
N GLY A 74 16.25 7.30 12.23
CA GLY A 74 14.84 7.73 12.31
C GLY A 74 14.33 8.47 11.07
N GLY A 75 15.16 8.54 10.03
CA GLY A 75 14.80 9.07 8.71
C GLY A 75 14.44 10.55 8.73
N LEU A 76 13.60 10.97 7.77
CA LEU A 76 13.22 12.37 7.61
C LEU A 76 12.48 12.94 8.84
N ASN A 77 11.65 12.13 9.50
CA ASN A 77 10.88 12.56 10.66
C ASN A 77 11.78 12.78 11.89
N GLY A 78 12.76 11.90 12.13
CA GLY A 78 13.75 12.06 13.20
C GLY A 78 14.59 13.33 13.02
N LEU A 79 15.14 13.51 11.81
CA LEU A 79 15.89 14.71 11.45
C LEU A 79 15.07 15.99 11.65
N MET A 80 13.79 15.98 11.25
CA MET A 80 12.93 17.15 11.44
C MET A 80 12.65 17.44 12.91
N ALA A 81 12.48 16.42 13.76
CA ALA A 81 12.32 16.60 15.20
C ALA A 81 13.55 17.25 15.84
N GLU A 82 14.75 16.80 15.48
CA GLU A 82 16.00 17.39 15.96
C GLU A 82 16.17 18.85 15.52
N LEU A 83 16.02 19.14 14.22
CA LEU A 83 16.17 20.50 13.71
C LEU A 83 15.14 21.46 14.31
N VAL A 84 13.88 21.04 14.44
CA VAL A 84 12.82 21.89 15.00
C VAL A 84 13.03 22.11 16.50
N SER A 85 13.41 21.08 17.25
CA SER A 85 13.68 21.22 18.69
C SER A 85 14.88 22.12 18.98
N GLN A 86 15.96 22.00 18.23
CA GLN A 86 17.13 22.88 18.32
C GLN A 86 16.75 24.34 18.01
N ALA A 87 16.04 24.58 16.90
CA ALA A 87 15.61 25.92 16.51
C ALA A 87 14.62 26.57 17.50
N LEU A 88 13.85 25.77 18.24
CA LEU A 88 12.95 26.25 19.30
C LEU A 88 13.69 26.50 20.62
N ALA A 89 14.80 25.82 20.89
CA ALA A 89 15.61 26.00 22.10
C ALA A 89 16.55 27.21 22.02
N GLU A 90 16.97 27.60 20.82
CA GLU A 90 17.81 28.77 20.58
C GLU A 90 17.06 30.11 20.68
N LYS A 91 15.76 30.09 20.98
CA LYS A 91 14.85 31.23 20.92
C LYS A 91 14.35 31.65 22.30
#